data_AF-A0A942YTC0-F1
#
_entry.id   AF-A0A942YTC0-F1
#
_cell.length_a   1.000
_cell.length_b   1.000
_cell.length_c   1.000
_cell.angle_alpha   90.00
_cell.angle_beta   90.00
_cell.angle_gamma   90.00
#
_symmetry.space_group_name_H-M   'P 1'
#
loop_
_entity.id
_entity.type
_entity.pdbx_description
1 polymer ?
#
loop_
_entity_poly.entity_id
_entity_poly.type
_entity_poly.pdbx_seq_one_letter_code
_entity_poly.pdbx_strand_id
1 'polypeptide(L)'
;MKKLSLFALILPLLGCSHVGENNEVSSKQNNIKQEPPIIEDEKPKNVSSTKEDNRSYNFNDLNSQIINISQEEETAKPFVKKESTLLDVIIIRQTPELRNGCEVTSLAMMLNYAGVQTNKMELYRQIKKDPDPLIKSPKGDFLHWGNPDHGFVGDMTGKQPGYAAFEQPMIDLINKKLPGRAVNLTNQPFEKILEHVSSGFPVVIWTTGDYRLPDRWEAWNHGKEYIKTPLDLHVVLLVGYDEGHVYLNDPLSGKKQVKVNKDQFIASWNALKNRAVSYK
;
A
#
# COMPACT_ATOMS: atom_id res chain seq x y z
N MET A 1 28.62 49.05 -4.07
CA MET A 1 28.03 48.71 -5.37
C MET A 1 29.05 47.91 -6.17
N LYS A 2 28.97 46.57 -6.18
CA LYS A 2 29.86 45.69 -6.97
C LYS A 2 28.97 44.82 -7.86
N LYS A 3 29.33 44.79 -9.15
CA LYS A 3 28.51 44.39 -10.30
C LYS A 3 28.28 42.87 -10.36
N LEU A 4 27.05 42.50 -10.72
CA LEU A 4 26.64 41.19 -11.21
C LEU A 4 27.40 40.82 -12.49
N SER A 5 27.79 39.55 -12.62
CA SER A 5 28.05 38.90 -13.91
C SER A 5 27.21 37.63 -13.95
N LEU A 6 26.27 37.60 -14.89
CA LEU A 6 25.33 36.51 -15.16
C LEU A 6 25.86 35.78 -16.40
N PHE A 7 26.34 34.55 -16.24
CA PHE A 7 26.66 33.67 -17.38
C PHE A 7 25.46 32.78 -17.68
N ALA A 8 24.77 33.09 -18.78
CA ALA A 8 23.77 32.21 -19.38
C ALA A 8 24.49 31.24 -20.33
N LEU A 9 24.41 29.93 -20.07
CA LEU A 9 24.86 28.90 -20.99
C LEU A 9 23.65 28.43 -21.83
N ILE A 10 23.68 28.75 -23.11
CA ILE A 10 22.77 28.26 -24.15
C ILE A 10 23.40 26.97 -24.70
N LEU A 11 22.68 25.85 -24.65
CA LEU A 11 23.04 24.60 -25.35
C LEU A 11 22.09 24.40 -26.53
N PRO A 12 22.59 24.09 -27.74
CA PRO A 12 21.77 23.90 -28.92
C PRO A 12 21.21 22.48 -29.00
N LEU A 13 19.98 22.40 -29.49
CA LEU A 13 19.34 21.22 -30.06
C LEU A 13 19.99 20.88 -31.41
N LEU A 14 20.33 19.61 -31.62
CA LEU A 14 20.57 19.01 -32.93
C LEU A 14 19.84 17.66 -32.95
N GLY A 15 18.86 17.56 -33.84
CA GLY A 15 18.21 16.32 -34.25
C GLY A 15 18.89 15.70 -35.47
N CYS A 16 18.36 14.53 -35.85
CA CYS A 16 18.41 13.79 -37.13
C CYS A 16 18.39 12.28 -36.79
N SER A 17 17.78 11.33 -37.49
CA SER A 17 16.63 11.21 -38.43
C SER A 17 16.71 9.78 -38.99
N HIS A 18 15.55 9.15 -39.22
CA HIS A 18 15.29 8.02 -40.14
C HIS A 18 15.91 6.63 -39.87
N VAL A 19 15.08 5.58 -39.95
CA VAL A 19 14.94 4.65 -41.10
C VAL A 19 13.65 3.84 -40.90
N GLY A 20 12.89 3.64 -41.99
CA GLY A 20 11.69 2.83 -42.02
C GLY A 20 11.84 1.51 -42.79
N GLU A 21 10.70 0.83 -42.85
CA GLU A 21 10.21 -0.09 -43.89
C GLU A 21 10.55 -1.60 -43.89
N ASN A 22 9.44 -2.35 -43.87
CA ASN A 22 9.05 -3.50 -44.71
C ASN A 22 9.16 -4.94 -44.17
N ASN A 23 7.95 -5.49 -43.96
CA ASN A 23 7.36 -6.72 -44.51
C ASN A 23 8.11 -8.06 -44.38
N GLU A 24 7.45 -9.04 -43.74
CA GLU A 24 6.92 -10.20 -44.49
C GLU A 24 5.92 -11.03 -43.67
N VAL A 25 4.81 -11.34 -44.34
CA VAL A 25 3.79 -12.31 -43.97
C VAL A 25 4.20 -13.66 -44.56
N SER A 26 4.14 -14.74 -43.79
CA SER A 26 3.95 -16.08 -44.37
C SER A 26 2.93 -16.86 -43.55
N SER A 27 1.81 -17.11 -44.21
CA SER A 27 0.78 -18.08 -43.89
C SER A 27 1.29 -19.52 -44.06
N LYS A 28 0.74 -20.44 -43.26
CA LYS A 28 0.38 -21.81 -43.68
C LYS A 28 -0.63 -22.40 -42.69
N GLN A 29 -1.85 -22.55 -43.19
CA GLN A 29 -2.95 -23.36 -42.63
C GLN A 29 -2.63 -24.86 -42.76
N ASN A 30 -3.09 -25.68 -41.81
CA ASN A 30 -4.06 -26.74 -42.10
C ASN A 30 -4.69 -27.37 -40.83
N ASN A 31 -5.99 -27.63 -40.95
CA ASN A 31 -6.97 -28.24 -40.03
C ASN A 31 -6.60 -29.68 -39.59
N ILE A 32 -7.18 -30.36 -38.59
CA ILE A 32 -8.60 -30.76 -38.41
C ILE A 32 -8.84 -31.27 -36.96
N LYS A 33 -9.98 -30.82 -36.40
CA LYS A 33 -10.93 -31.40 -35.41
C LYS A 33 -10.61 -32.75 -34.73
N GLN A 34 -10.83 -32.80 -33.41
CA GLN A 34 -11.88 -33.65 -32.78
C GLN A 34 -12.05 -33.34 -31.27
N GLU A 35 -13.31 -33.13 -30.88
CA GLU A 35 -13.94 -33.23 -29.55
C GLU A 35 -15.27 -33.99 -29.81
N PRO A 36 -16.06 -34.51 -28.84
CA PRO A 36 -15.96 -34.54 -27.37
C PRO A 36 -16.27 -35.98 -26.82
N PRO A 37 -16.78 -36.23 -25.58
CA PRO A 37 -18.15 -35.86 -25.22
C PRO A 37 -18.40 -35.37 -23.78
N ILE A 38 -19.46 -34.59 -23.72
CA ILE A 38 -20.27 -34.16 -22.58
C ILE A 38 -21.11 -35.35 -22.08
N ILE A 39 -21.34 -35.47 -20.77
CA ILE A 39 -22.40 -36.30 -20.20
C ILE A 39 -23.31 -35.37 -19.39
N GLU A 40 -24.56 -35.27 -19.82
CA GLU A 40 -25.69 -34.63 -19.12
C GLU A 40 -26.45 -35.65 -18.26
N ASP A 41 -26.88 -35.17 -17.10
CA ASP A 41 -28.11 -35.44 -16.34
C ASP A 41 -28.82 -36.80 -16.46
N GLU A 42 -28.89 -37.53 -15.32
CA GLU A 42 -30.07 -38.32 -14.96
C GLU A 42 -30.44 -38.18 -13.48
N LYS A 43 -31.71 -37.85 -13.25
CA LYS A 43 -32.51 -38.05 -12.02
C LYS A 43 -33.95 -38.35 -12.49
N PRO A 44 -34.88 -38.83 -11.65
CA PRO A 44 -34.82 -39.76 -10.51
C PRO A 44 -35.76 -40.98 -10.72
N LYS A 45 -35.66 -42.03 -9.87
CA LYS A 45 -36.86 -42.69 -9.28
C LYS A 45 -36.55 -43.67 -8.14
N ASN A 46 -37.57 -43.80 -7.31
CA ASN A 46 -37.68 -44.18 -5.90
C ASN A 46 -38.03 -45.68 -5.68
N VAL A 47 -38.11 -46.08 -4.39
CA VAL A 47 -38.82 -47.25 -3.78
C VAL A 47 -37.90 -48.47 -3.48
N SER A 48 -37.79 -49.10 -2.30
CA SER A 48 -38.47 -49.06 -0.99
C SER A 48 -37.62 -49.68 0.14
N SER A 49 -37.79 -49.15 1.35
CA SER A 49 -37.81 -49.78 2.69
C SER A 49 -36.66 -50.68 3.18
N THR A 50 -35.98 -50.23 4.25
CA THR A 50 -35.96 -50.96 5.54
C THR A 50 -35.64 -50.04 6.73
N LYS A 51 -36.54 -50.05 7.71
CA LYS A 51 -36.40 -49.81 9.16
C LYS A 51 -36.13 -48.38 9.64
N GLU A 52 -37.20 -47.77 10.12
CA GLU A 52 -37.21 -46.67 11.09
C GLU A 52 -36.48 -47.10 12.37
N ASP A 53 -35.33 -46.51 12.64
CA ASP A 53 -34.83 -46.34 14.01
C ASP A 53 -35.19 -44.91 14.45
N ASN A 54 -36.34 -44.80 15.13
CA ASN A 54 -36.70 -43.59 15.88
C ASN A 54 -35.69 -43.37 17.01
N ARG A 55 -34.56 -42.73 16.71
CA ARG A 55 -33.76 -42.03 17.73
C ARG A 55 -34.26 -40.60 17.82
N SER A 56 -35.05 -40.35 18.86
CA SER A 56 -35.32 -39.02 19.37
C SER A 56 -33.98 -38.37 19.74
N TYR A 57 -33.57 -37.36 18.97
CA TYR A 57 -32.42 -36.53 19.34
C TYR A 57 -32.85 -35.60 20.45
N ASN A 58 -32.38 -35.86 21.67
CA ASN A 58 -32.56 -34.97 22.80
C ASN A 58 -31.70 -33.72 22.58
N PHE A 59 -32.24 -32.53 22.83
CA PHE A 59 -31.53 -31.25 22.75
C PHE A 59 -30.22 -31.25 23.57
N ASN A 60 -30.13 -32.12 24.57
CA ASN A 60 -28.95 -32.29 25.42
C ASN A 60 -27.77 -33.02 24.72
N ASP A 61 -28.02 -33.85 23.70
CA ASP A 61 -26.96 -34.55 22.94
C ASP A 61 -26.32 -33.66 21.86
N LEU A 62 -27.07 -32.68 21.34
CA LEU A 62 -26.47 -31.61 20.53
C LEU A 62 -25.62 -30.70 21.39
N ASN A 63 -26.07 -30.41 22.62
CA ASN A 63 -25.30 -29.64 23.57
C ASN A 63 -24.00 -30.35 23.97
N SER A 64 -23.97 -31.67 24.16
CA SER A 64 -22.71 -32.37 24.50
C SER A 64 -21.67 -32.35 23.36
N GLN A 65 -22.11 -32.34 22.10
CA GLN A 65 -21.22 -32.17 20.94
C GLN A 65 -20.82 -30.70 20.71
N ILE A 66 -21.69 -29.73 21.00
CA ILE A 66 -21.39 -28.28 20.94
C ILE A 66 -20.48 -27.84 22.11
N ILE A 67 -20.65 -28.45 23.29
CA ILE A 67 -19.84 -28.18 24.49
C ILE A 67 -18.42 -28.74 24.32
N ASN A 68 -18.23 -29.83 23.55
CA ASN A 68 -16.90 -30.39 23.27
C ASN A 68 -16.18 -29.78 22.06
N ILE A 69 -16.85 -28.95 21.24
CA ILE A 69 -16.21 -28.21 20.13
C ILE A 69 -15.81 -26.78 20.57
N SER A 70 -16.26 -26.31 21.73
CA SER A 70 -15.99 -24.96 22.24
C SER A 70 -14.76 -24.83 23.15
N GLN A 71 -13.91 -25.86 23.26
CA GLN A 71 -12.73 -25.86 24.15
C GLN A 71 -11.38 -26.16 23.46
N GLU A 72 -11.23 -25.78 22.20
CA GLU A 72 -9.91 -25.54 21.58
C GLU A 72 -9.85 -24.16 20.92
N GLU A 73 -10.35 -23.12 21.61
CA GLU A 73 -9.73 -21.81 21.47
C GLU A 73 -8.47 -21.84 22.34
N GLU A 74 -7.33 -22.13 21.71
CA GLU A 74 -6.02 -21.88 22.26
C GLU A 74 -5.95 -20.39 22.61
N THR A 75 -6.29 -20.07 23.87
CA THR A 75 -6.31 -18.71 24.39
C THR A 75 -4.90 -18.13 24.29
N ALA A 76 -4.62 -17.47 23.16
CA ALA A 76 -3.39 -16.72 22.98
C ALA A 76 -3.32 -15.70 24.11
N LYS A 77 -2.32 -15.86 24.99
CA LYS A 77 -2.05 -14.88 26.04
C LYS A 77 -2.06 -13.48 25.40
N PRO A 78 -2.77 -12.50 25.97
CA PRO A 78 -2.83 -11.17 25.39
C PRO A 78 -1.40 -10.65 25.23
N PHE A 79 -1.03 -10.30 23.99
CA PHE A 79 0.28 -9.75 23.71
C PHE A 79 0.41 -8.44 24.49
N VAL A 80 1.35 -8.40 25.44
CA VAL A 80 1.62 -7.20 26.23
C VAL A 80 2.63 -6.36 25.46
N LYS A 81 2.19 -5.16 25.03
CA LYS A 81 3.07 -4.17 24.42
C LYS A 81 4.22 -3.85 25.38
N LYS A 82 5.46 -3.85 24.87
CA LYS A 82 6.65 -3.39 25.60
C LYS A 82 6.60 -1.87 25.83
N GLU A 83 7.24 -1.37 26.89
CA GLU A 83 7.36 0.06 27.18
C GLU A 83 8.06 0.84 26.07
N SER A 84 9.08 0.22 25.45
CA SER A 84 9.76 0.77 24.28
C SER A 84 10.14 -0.35 23.32
N THR A 85 10.34 0.00 22.06
CA THR A 85 10.86 -0.90 21.02
C THR A 85 11.59 -0.07 19.99
N LEU A 86 12.71 -0.59 19.48
CA LEU A 86 13.43 0.01 18.37
C LEU A 86 13.94 -1.10 17.45
N LEU A 87 13.41 -1.14 16.24
CA LEU A 87 13.76 -2.10 15.21
C LEU A 87 14.93 -1.57 14.37
N ASP A 88 15.86 -2.45 14.05
CA ASP A 88 17.02 -2.11 13.23
C ASP A 88 16.72 -2.31 11.74
N VAL A 89 16.00 -1.36 11.14
CA VAL A 89 15.68 -1.37 9.71
C VAL A 89 16.66 -0.52 8.93
N ILE A 90 17.13 -1.00 7.78
CA ILE A 90 17.98 -0.23 6.87
C ILE A 90 17.25 1.04 6.39
N ILE A 91 18.00 2.12 6.18
CA ILE A 91 17.47 3.35 5.59
C ILE A 91 17.68 3.33 4.08
N ILE A 92 16.64 3.70 3.33
CA ILE A 92 16.69 3.88 1.88
C ILE A 92 16.18 5.29 1.58
N ARG A 93 16.98 6.10 0.89
CA ARG A 93 16.56 7.44 0.45
C ARG A 93 15.78 7.35 -0.85
N GLN A 94 14.70 8.11 -1.02
CA GLN A 94 13.89 8.11 -2.24
C GLN A 94 14.58 8.79 -3.42
N THR A 95 15.38 9.82 -3.16
CA THR A 95 16.11 10.61 -4.17
C THR A 95 17.50 10.04 -4.47
N PRO A 96 18.02 10.24 -5.70
CA PRO A 96 17.53 11.14 -6.76
C PRO A 96 16.36 10.65 -7.64
N GLU A 97 16.04 9.36 -7.61
CA GLU A 97 15.20 8.72 -8.63
C GLU A 97 13.71 9.01 -8.48
N LEU A 98 13.20 9.07 -7.25
CA LEU A 98 11.77 9.19 -6.97
C LEU A 98 11.51 10.36 -6.02
N ARG A 99 11.37 11.57 -6.57
CA ARG A 99 11.10 12.79 -5.78
C ARG A 99 9.78 12.70 -5.01
N ASN A 100 8.77 12.00 -5.52
CA ASN A 100 7.49 11.74 -4.87
C ASN A 100 7.30 10.23 -4.60
N GLY A 101 8.36 9.53 -4.18
CA GLY A 101 8.32 8.06 -3.99
C GLY A 101 8.44 7.63 -2.53
N CYS A 102 7.91 8.41 -1.59
CA CYS A 102 8.03 8.13 -0.16
C CYS A 102 7.35 6.80 0.21
N GLU A 103 6.23 6.45 -0.43
CA GLU A 103 5.47 5.22 -0.18
C GLU A 103 6.25 3.98 -0.58
N VAL A 104 6.65 3.89 -1.85
CA VAL A 104 7.40 2.73 -2.36
C VAL A 104 8.79 2.61 -1.73
N THR A 105 9.38 3.73 -1.28
CA THR A 105 10.68 3.69 -0.58
C THR A 105 10.52 3.21 0.86
N SER A 106 9.51 3.69 1.59
CA SER A 106 9.18 3.19 2.94
C SER A 106 8.77 1.72 2.92
N LEU A 107 8.00 1.32 1.90
CA LEU A 107 7.65 -0.08 1.69
C LEU A 107 8.87 -0.95 1.34
N ALA A 108 9.82 -0.44 0.55
CA ALA A 108 11.06 -1.17 0.28
C ALA A 108 11.84 -1.44 1.57
N MET A 109 11.92 -0.47 2.49
CA MET A 109 12.57 -0.67 3.80
C MET A 109 11.85 -1.75 4.61
N MET A 110 10.52 -1.69 4.69
CA MET A 110 9.69 -2.69 5.39
C MET A 110 9.86 -4.10 4.82
N LEU A 111 9.78 -4.25 3.49
CA LEU A 111 9.88 -5.54 2.83
C LEU A 111 11.28 -6.15 2.92
N ASN A 112 12.34 -5.34 2.84
CA ASN A 112 13.71 -5.83 3.08
C ASN A 112 13.86 -6.35 4.52
N TYR A 113 13.27 -5.67 5.50
CA TYR A 113 13.26 -6.14 6.89
C TYR A 113 12.47 -7.45 7.06
N ALA A 114 11.43 -7.65 6.25
CA ALA A 114 10.68 -8.91 6.16
C ALA A 114 11.44 -10.06 5.46
N GLY A 115 12.67 -9.82 4.97
CA GLY A 115 13.47 -10.79 4.24
C GLY A 115 13.18 -10.85 2.73
N VAL A 116 12.36 -9.94 2.19
CA VAL A 116 12.08 -9.87 0.75
C VAL A 116 13.18 -9.10 0.05
N GLN A 117 13.83 -9.74 -0.93
CA GLN A 117 14.79 -9.05 -1.82
C GLN A 117 14.01 -8.17 -2.81
N THR A 118 14.01 -6.86 -2.55
CA THR A 118 13.34 -5.85 -3.40
C THR A 118 14.01 -4.48 -3.25
N ASN A 119 13.70 -3.56 -4.15
CA ASN A 119 14.14 -2.17 -4.05
C ASN A 119 13.04 -1.19 -4.50
N LYS A 120 13.20 0.08 -4.14
CA LYS A 120 12.23 1.14 -4.46
C LYS A 120 11.91 1.26 -5.95
N MET A 121 12.87 0.98 -6.84
CA MET A 121 12.68 1.09 -8.29
C MET A 121 11.88 -0.07 -8.85
N GLU A 122 12.02 -1.26 -8.28
CA GLU A 122 11.16 -2.39 -8.58
C GLU A 122 9.72 -2.12 -8.14
N LEU A 123 9.54 -1.68 -6.89
CA LEU A 123 8.22 -1.35 -6.34
C LEU A 123 7.55 -0.20 -7.11
N TYR A 124 8.30 0.84 -7.49
CA TYR A 124 7.85 1.92 -8.38
C TYR A 124 7.26 1.42 -9.71
N ARG A 125 7.85 0.38 -10.31
CA ARG A 125 7.36 -0.20 -11.56
C ARG A 125 6.13 -1.08 -11.35
N GLN A 126 5.94 -1.62 -10.16
CA GLN A 126 4.91 -2.62 -9.85
C GLN A 126 3.67 -2.04 -9.18
N ILE A 127 3.79 -0.91 -8.47
CA ILE A 127 2.65 -0.27 -7.83
C ILE A 127 1.63 0.19 -8.89
N LYS A 128 0.35 -0.04 -8.60
CA LYS A 128 -0.75 0.44 -9.43
C LYS A 128 -0.72 1.97 -9.50
N LYS A 129 -1.02 2.52 -10.66
CA LYS A 129 -1.11 3.97 -10.91
C LYS A 129 -2.52 4.31 -11.32
N ASP A 130 -3.00 5.47 -10.87
CA ASP A 130 -4.21 6.06 -11.41
C ASP A 130 -3.83 6.87 -12.67
N PRO A 131 -4.48 6.62 -13.83
CA PRO A 131 -4.08 7.22 -15.09
C PRO A 131 -4.64 8.64 -15.31
N ASP A 132 -5.54 9.13 -14.45
CA ASP A 132 -6.23 10.39 -14.71
C ASP A 132 -5.23 11.57 -14.68
N PRO A 133 -5.27 12.45 -15.70
CA PRO A 133 -4.37 13.58 -15.76
C PRO A 133 -4.79 14.67 -14.77
N LEU A 134 -3.83 15.50 -14.35
CA LEU A 134 -4.11 16.69 -13.57
C LEU A 134 -4.71 17.78 -14.47
N ILE A 135 -5.96 18.17 -14.20
CA ILE A 135 -6.66 19.28 -14.84
C ILE A 135 -6.76 20.43 -13.83
N LYS A 136 -6.33 21.62 -14.22
CA LYS A 136 -6.36 22.83 -13.39
C LYS A 136 -7.26 23.92 -13.96
N SER A 137 -7.80 24.75 -13.07
CA SER A 137 -8.45 26.00 -13.46
C SER A 137 -7.41 26.99 -14.00
N PRO A 138 -7.82 28.04 -14.75
CA PRO A 138 -6.92 29.13 -15.13
C PRO A 138 -6.26 29.85 -13.94
N LYS A 139 -6.83 29.74 -12.74
CA LYS A 139 -6.29 30.29 -11.49
C LYS A 139 -5.31 29.34 -10.78
N GLY A 140 -5.21 28.09 -11.26
CA GLY A 140 -4.30 27.07 -10.74
C GLY A 140 -4.95 26.04 -9.80
N ASP A 141 -6.25 26.18 -9.49
CA ASP A 141 -6.98 25.24 -8.63
C ASP A 141 -7.07 23.86 -9.28
N PHE A 142 -6.99 22.80 -8.48
CA PHE A 142 -7.05 21.44 -9.00
C PHE A 142 -8.51 21.08 -9.23
N LEU A 143 -8.90 20.83 -10.48
CA LEU A 143 -10.29 20.52 -10.83
C LEU A 143 -10.52 19.02 -10.86
N HIS A 144 -9.63 18.31 -11.55
CA HIS A 144 -9.65 16.86 -11.67
C HIS A 144 -8.26 16.27 -11.60
N TRP A 145 -8.16 15.09 -11.00
CA TRP A 145 -6.95 14.27 -10.96
C TRP A 145 -7.31 12.84 -10.53
N GLY A 146 -6.32 11.96 -10.46
CA GLY A 146 -6.52 10.57 -10.05
C GLY A 146 -6.92 10.40 -8.59
N ASN A 147 -7.39 9.19 -8.26
CA ASN A 147 -7.73 8.84 -6.88
C ASN A 147 -6.60 8.01 -6.23
N PRO A 148 -5.96 8.52 -5.14
CA PRO A 148 -4.89 7.81 -4.44
C PRO A 148 -5.32 6.50 -3.78
N ASP A 149 -6.62 6.27 -3.53
CA ASP A 149 -7.14 4.96 -3.11
C ASP A 149 -7.10 3.93 -4.25
N HIS A 150 -7.10 4.36 -5.51
CA HIS A 150 -7.10 3.46 -6.68
C HIS A 150 -5.69 3.14 -7.21
N GLY A 151 -4.73 4.03 -7.00
CA GLY A 151 -3.35 3.89 -7.47
C GLY A 151 -2.54 5.15 -7.15
N PHE A 152 -1.23 5.11 -7.37
CA PHE A 152 -0.42 6.32 -7.25
C PHE A 152 -0.86 7.37 -8.27
N VAL A 153 -1.05 8.61 -7.80
CA VAL A 153 -1.55 9.73 -8.59
C VAL A 153 -0.39 10.59 -9.12
N GLY A 154 -0.30 10.71 -10.44
CA GLY A 154 0.72 11.52 -11.13
C GLY A 154 2.10 10.86 -11.21
N ASP A 155 3.17 11.67 -11.16
CA ASP A 155 4.54 11.21 -11.40
C ASP A 155 5.41 11.12 -10.14
N MET A 156 5.84 9.90 -9.78
CA MET A 156 6.79 9.66 -8.68
C MET A 156 8.19 10.22 -8.95
N THR A 157 8.61 10.36 -10.21
CA THR A 157 9.97 10.83 -10.54
C THR A 157 10.13 12.33 -10.26
N GLY A 158 9.02 13.06 -10.21
CA GLY A 158 8.97 14.51 -10.03
C GLY A 158 9.41 15.30 -11.27
N LYS A 159 9.37 14.68 -12.46
CA LYS A 159 9.48 15.38 -13.75
C LYS A 159 8.17 16.09 -14.10
N GLN A 160 7.05 15.54 -13.63
CA GLN A 160 5.71 16.11 -13.71
C GLN A 160 5.08 16.19 -12.31
N PRO A 161 3.93 16.86 -12.15
CA PRO A 161 3.18 16.81 -10.90
C PRO A 161 2.89 15.36 -10.49
N GLY A 162 3.18 15.06 -9.22
CA GLY A 162 2.86 13.81 -8.57
C GLY A 162 2.29 14.09 -7.20
N TYR A 163 1.49 13.16 -6.71
CA TYR A 163 0.86 13.25 -5.41
C TYR A 163 1.27 12.08 -4.53
N ALA A 164 0.45 11.04 -4.47
CA ALA A 164 0.63 9.94 -3.54
C ALA A 164 -0.14 8.69 -3.97
N ALA A 165 0.12 7.59 -3.27
CA ALA A 165 -0.79 6.45 -3.13
C ALA A 165 -1.24 6.33 -1.67
N PHE A 166 -2.48 5.87 -1.45
CA PHE A 166 -3.00 5.52 -0.12
C PHE A 166 -2.79 4.02 0.18
N GLU A 167 -3.49 3.48 1.18
CA GLU A 167 -3.20 2.14 1.70
C GLU A 167 -3.48 1.01 0.70
N GLN A 168 -4.51 1.09 -0.14
CA GLN A 168 -4.93 -0.05 -0.96
C GLN A 168 -3.87 -0.45 -2.00
N PRO A 169 -3.28 0.46 -2.80
CA PRO A 169 -2.18 0.11 -3.70
C PRO A 169 -0.95 -0.46 -2.97
N MET A 170 -0.75 -0.06 -1.70
CA MET A 170 0.34 -0.55 -0.86
C MET A 170 0.07 -1.96 -0.35
N ILE A 171 -1.15 -2.24 0.09
CA ILE A 171 -1.62 -3.58 0.51
C ILE A 171 -1.50 -4.57 -0.65
N ASP A 172 -1.94 -4.18 -1.85
CA ASP A 172 -1.84 -5.02 -3.04
C ASP A 172 -0.37 -5.38 -3.33
N LEU A 173 0.53 -4.40 -3.21
CA LEU A 173 1.95 -4.61 -3.45
C LEU A 173 2.63 -5.44 -2.35
N ILE A 174 2.21 -5.30 -1.09
CA ILE A 174 2.64 -6.19 0.01
C ILE A 174 2.20 -7.62 -0.30
N ASN A 175 0.93 -7.85 -0.65
CA ASN A 175 0.43 -9.19 -0.98
C ASN A 175 1.08 -9.79 -2.23
N LYS A 176 1.51 -8.96 -3.19
CA LYS A 176 2.31 -9.44 -4.33
C LYS A 176 3.69 -9.96 -3.92
N LYS A 177 4.27 -9.42 -2.84
CA LYS A 177 5.61 -9.74 -2.35
C LYS A 177 5.62 -10.75 -1.21
N LEU A 178 4.57 -10.77 -0.41
CA LEU A 178 4.31 -11.63 0.74
C LEU A 178 2.84 -12.06 0.69
N PRO A 179 2.49 -13.09 -0.12
CA PRO A 179 1.10 -13.49 -0.34
C PRO A 179 0.33 -13.75 0.95
N GLY A 180 -0.80 -13.05 1.12
CA GLY A 180 -1.70 -13.21 2.26
C GLY A 180 -1.21 -12.59 3.58
N ARG A 181 -0.07 -11.91 3.57
CA ARG A 181 0.56 -11.38 4.79
C ARG A 181 0.36 -9.88 5.00
N ALA A 182 -0.28 -9.17 4.07
CA ALA A 182 -0.53 -7.75 4.26
C ALA A 182 -1.47 -7.51 5.46
N VAL A 183 -1.12 -6.53 6.29
CA VAL A 183 -1.94 -6.09 7.42
C VAL A 183 -2.34 -4.64 7.18
N ASN A 184 -3.64 -4.40 7.08
CA ASN A 184 -4.18 -3.05 7.06
C ASN A 184 -4.42 -2.58 8.51
N LEU A 185 -3.65 -1.60 8.96
CA LEU A 185 -3.78 -0.99 10.28
C LEU A 185 -4.50 0.37 10.22
N THR A 186 -5.03 0.75 9.05
CA THR A 186 -5.75 2.01 8.86
C THR A 186 -6.96 2.07 9.78
N ASN A 187 -7.17 3.22 10.41
CA ASN A 187 -8.23 3.46 11.41
C ASN A 187 -8.15 2.65 12.71
N GLN A 188 -7.08 1.85 12.92
CA GLN A 188 -6.85 1.23 14.22
C GLN A 188 -6.38 2.28 15.24
N PRO A 189 -6.66 2.10 16.54
CA PRO A 189 -6.08 2.94 17.58
C PRO A 189 -4.55 2.95 17.49
N PHE A 190 -3.91 4.09 17.79
CA PHE A 190 -2.45 4.18 17.70
C PHE A 190 -1.72 3.13 18.56
N GLU A 191 -2.32 2.75 19.69
CA GLU A 191 -1.79 1.69 20.55
C GLU A 191 -1.68 0.34 19.83
N LYS A 192 -2.60 0.01 18.91
CA LYS A 192 -2.50 -1.20 18.07
C LYS A 192 -1.33 -1.13 17.08
N ILE A 193 -1.00 0.07 16.62
CA ILE A 193 0.20 0.30 15.80
C ILE A 193 1.45 0.00 16.64
N LEU A 194 1.49 0.48 17.88
CA LEU A 194 2.63 0.26 18.78
C LEU A 194 2.75 -1.22 19.20
N GLU A 195 1.64 -1.92 19.48
CA GLU A 195 1.62 -3.37 19.72
C GLU A 195 2.23 -4.14 18.54
N HIS A 196 1.88 -3.75 17.31
CA HIS A 196 2.40 -4.37 16.09
C HIS A 196 3.91 -4.16 15.94
N VAL A 197 4.40 -2.94 16.17
CA VAL A 197 5.83 -2.63 16.19
C VAL A 197 6.56 -3.39 17.31
N SER A 198 5.95 -3.47 18.50
CA SER A 198 6.47 -4.20 19.66
C SER A 198 6.64 -5.70 19.40
N SER A 199 5.76 -6.24 18.55
CA SER A 199 5.79 -7.61 18.04
C SER A 199 6.88 -7.85 16.98
N GLY A 200 7.64 -6.81 16.61
CA GLY A 200 8.78 -6.91 15.71
C GLY A 200 8.50 -6.51 14.26
N PHE A 201 7.34 -5.91 13.96
CA PHE A 201 6.93 -5.58 12.59
C PHE A 201 6.89 -4.05 12.37
N PRO A 202 7.75 -3.47 11.53
CA PRO A 202 7.72 -2.03 11.25
C PRO A 202 6.47 -1.66 10.42
N VAL A 203 6.02 -0.41 10.52
CA VAL A 203 4.74 0.04 9.92
C VAL A 203 4.97 1.20 8.96
N VAL A 204 4.50 1.08 7.72
CA VAL A 204 4.44 2.20 6.77
C VAL A 204 3.26 3.08 7.14
N ILE A 205 3.50 4.37 7.36
CA ILE A 205 2.52 5.28 7.98
C ILE A 205 2.54 6.66 7.31
N TRP A 206 1.36 7.26 7.16
CA TRP A 206 1.17 8.56 6.54
C TRP A 206 1.21 9.68 7.58
N THR A 207 1.90 10.76 7.25
CA THR A 207 2.15 11.96 8.08
C THR A 207 2.45 13.15 7.15
N THR A 208 2.92 14.29 7.65
CA THR A 208 3.42 15.39 6.82
C THR A 208 4.95 15.39 6.76
N GLY A 209 5.53 16.13 5.81
CA GLY A 209 6.98 16.19 5.63
C GLY A 209 7.77 16.68 6.87
N ASP A 210 7.11 17.39 7.79
CA ASP A 210 7.68 17.88 9.05
C ASP A 210 7.03 17.27 10.31
N TYR A 211 6.16 16.27 10.11
CA TYR A 211 5.44 15.53 11.16
C TYR A 211 4.48 16.37 12.01
N ARG A 212 4.04 17.53 11.51
CA ARG A 212 3.07 18.42 12.17
C ARG A 212 1.70 18.33 11.51
N LEU A 213 0.75 19.13 11.98
CA LEU A 213 -0.54 19.26 11.31
C LEU A 213 -0.36 19.88 9.91
N PRO A 214 -1.07 19.37 8.90
CA PRO A 214 -0.95 19.87 7.54
C PRO A 214 -1.54 21.27 7.39
N ASP A 215 -0.88 22.10 6.59
CA ASP A 215 -1.28 23.48 6.28
C ASP A 215 -1.52 23.73 4.77
N ARG A 216 -1.27 22.74 3.91
CA ARG A 216 -1.39 22.86 2.44
C ARG A 216 -2.46 21.94 1.86
N TRP A 217 -3.71 22.22 2.21
CA TRP A 217 -4.86 21.47 1.71
C TRP A 217 -5.20 21.78 0.26
N GLU A 218 -5.44 20.74 -0.52
CA GLU A 218 -6.01 20.82 -1.86
C GLU A 218 -7.25 19.94 -1.97
N ALA A 219 -8.02 20.16 -3.03
CA ALA A 219 -9.12 19.28 -3.38
C ALA A 219 -9.31 19.21 -4.89
N TRP A 220 -9.81 18.06 -5.37
CA TRP A 220 -10.15 17.83 -6.77
C TRP A 220 -11.23 16.76 -6.86
N ASN A 221 -11.81 16.58 -8.05
CA ASN A 221 -12.74 15.49 -8.34
C ASN A 221 -12.08 14.37 -9.15
N HIS A 222 -12.30 13.11 -8.76
CA HIS A 222 -12.08 11.94 -9.59
C HIS A 222 -13.45 11.41 -10.03
N GLY A 223 -13.85 11.68 -11.28
CA GLY A 223 -15.23 11.47 -11.71
C GLY A 223 -16.23 12.24 -10.82
N LYS A 224 -17.02 11.52 -10.02
CA LYS A 224 -18.00 12.09 -9.06
C LYS A 224 -17.48 12.15 -7.62
N GLU A 225 -16.29 11.60 -7.35
CA GLU A 225 -15.72 11.53 -6.02
C GLU A 225 -14.96 12.83 -5.71
N TYR A 226 -15.29 13.48 -4.60
CA TYR A 226 -14.58 14.65 -4.11
C TYR A 226 -13.47 14.23 -3.16
N ILE A 227 -12.23 14.55 -3.52
CA ILE A 227 -11.03 14.22 -2.74
C ILE A 227 -10.50 15.51 -2.14
N LYS A 228 -10.28 15.53 -0.82
CA LYS A 228 -9.64 16.64 -0.10
C LYS A 228 -8.51 16.11 0.77
N THR A 229 -7.31 16.59 0.52
CA THR A 229 -6.09 16.02 1.10
C THR A 229 -4.93 17.02 1.00
N PRO A 230 -3.95 16.99 1.91
CA PRO A 230 -2.88 17.98 1.88
C PRO A 230 -1.72 17.58 0.97
N LEU A 231 -1.07 18.55 0.33
CA LEU A 231 0.07 18.37 -0.57
C LEU A 231 1.40 18.15 0.14
N ASP A 232 1.51 18.52 1.42
CA ASP A 232 2.65 18.23 2.27
C ASP A 232 2.60 16.83 2.90
N LEU A 233 1.67 15.98 2.44
CA LEU A 233 1.62 14.56 2.77
C LEU A 233 2.96 13.89 2.52
N HIS A 234 3.34 13.03 3.47
CA HIS A 234 4.55 12.24 3.46
C HIS A 234 4.28 10.83 4.00
N VAL A 235 5.14 9.88 3.65
CA VAL A 235 5.05 8.50 4.09
C VAL A 235 6.41 8.02 4.59
N VAL A 236 6.42 7.54 5.83
CA VAL A 236 7.62 7.11 6.54
C VAL A 236 7.46 5.69 7.07
N LEU A 237 8.56 5.10 7.52
CA LEU A 237 8.52 3.82 8.21
C LEU A 237 8.68 4.02 9.73
N LEU A 238 7.64 3.70 10.49
CA LEU A 238 7.69 3.62 11.95
C LEU A 238 8.45 2.36 12.35
N VAL A 239 9.58 2.55 13.03
CA VAL A 239 10.49 1.47 13.44
C VAL A 239 10.64 1.37 14.95
N GLY A 240 10.03 2.27 15.72
CA GLY A 240 10.12 2.21 17.17
C GLY A 240 9.34 3.28 17.88
N TYR A 241 9.29 3.15 19.20
CA TYR A 241 8.70 4.12 20.12
C TYR A 241 9.30 3.97 21.53
N ASP A 242 9.18 5.04 22.31
CA ASP A 242 9.32 5.04 23.77
C ASP A 242 8.10 5.74 24.39
N GLU A 243 8.15 6.10 25.68
CA GLU A 243 7.06 6.80 26.37
C GLU A 243 6.64 8.10 25.67
N GLY A 244 7.59 8.91 25.21
CA GLY A 244 7.32 10.26 24.69
C GLY A 244 7.50 10.42 23.17
N HIS A 245 8.08 9.43 22.49
CA HIS A 245 8.52 9.58 21.10
C HIS A 245 8.22 8.37 20.23
N VAL A 246 8.15 8.64 18.93
CA VAL A 246 8.25 7.64 17.87
C VAL A 246 9.59 7.78 17.15
N TYR A 247 10.04 6.69 16.56
CA TYR A 247 11.29 6.61 15.79
C TYR A 247 10.97 6.22 14.34
N LEU A 248 11.36 7.08 13.41
CA LEU A 248 10.97 7.00 12.00
C LEU A 248 12.19 6.85 11.09
N ASN A 249 12.16 5.91 10.15
CA ASN A 249 13.04 5.96 9.00
C ASN A 249 12.38 6.81 7.92
N ASP A 250 13.02 7.94 7.60
CA ASP A 250 12.46 8.96 6.71
C ASP A 250 13.13 8.87 5.31
N PRO A 251 12.39 8.44 4.28
CA PRO A 251 12.95 8.28 2.93
C PRO A 251 13.25 9.62 2.25
N LEU A 252 12.63 10.72 2.67
CA LEU A 252 12.84 12.03 2.06
C LEU A 252 14.15 12.65 2.54
N SER A 253 14.38 12.71 3.86
CA SER A 253 15.64 13.20 4.42
C SER A 253 16.77 12.17 4.34
N GLY A 254 16.45 10.88 4.20
CA GLY A 254 17.41 9.78 4.25
C GLY A 254 17.97 9.54 5.66
N LYS A 255 17.29 10.02 6.70
CA LYS A 255 17.69 9.84 8.10
C LYS A 255 17.03 8.60 8.69
N LYS A 256 17.84 7.80 9.40
CA LYS A 256 17.42 6.61 10.14
C LYS A 256 16.99 6.98 11.56
N GLN A 257 15.93 6.35 12.06
CA GLN A 257 15.45 6.47 13.45
C GLN A 257 15.31 7.93 13.94
N VAL A 258 14.73 8.79 13.10
CA VAL A 258 14.38 10.18 13.45
C VAL A 258 13.43 10.15 14.64
N LYS A 259 13.86 10.78 15.73
CA LYS A 259 13.08 10.91 16.96
C LYS A 259 12.07 12.05 16.81
N VAL A 260 10.80 11.75 16.96
CA VAL A 260 9.69 12.72 16.85
C VAL A 260 8.81 12.62 18.09
N ASN A 261 8.36 13.77 18.61
CA ASN A 261 7.39 13.80 19.71
C ASN A 261 6.13 13.02 19.32
N LYS A 262 5.71 12.10 20.19
CA LYS A 262 4.64 11.15 19.88
C LYS A 262 3.30 11.84 19.64
N ASP A 263 2.91 12.78 20.49
CA ASP A 263 1.61 13.47 20.37
C ASP A 263 1.54 14.32 19.11
N GLN A 264 2.63 15.02 18.78
CA GLN A 264 2.76 15.76 17.53
C GLN A 264 2.56 14.83 16.31
N PHE A 265 3.24 13.68 16.32
CA PHE A 265 3.14 12.70 15.25
C PHE A 265 1.72 12.13 15.12
N ILE A 266 1.09 11.76 16.24
CA ILE A 266 -0.28 11.25 16.27
C ILE A 266 -1.25 12.29 15.69
N ALA A 267 -1.11 13.57 16.03
CA ALA A 267 -1.94 14.63 15.46
C ALA A 267 -1.82 14.73 13.93
N SER A 268 -0.60 14.63 13.40
CA SER A 268 -0.32 14.61 11.96
C SER A 268 -0.93 13.39 11.27
N TRP A 269 -0.70 12.20 11.83
CA TRP A 269 -1.25 10.94 11.34
C TRP A 269 -2.80 10.93 11.34
N ASN A 270 -3.42 11.48 12.39
CA ASN A 270 -4.87 11.61 12.49
C ASN A 270 -5.44 12.51 11.37
N ALA A 271 -4.76 13.63 11.07
CA ALA A 271 -5.16 14.53 10.00
C ALA A 271 -5.14 13.85 8.62
N LEU A 272 -4.31 12.81 8.46
CA LEU A 272 -4.18 11.98 7.28
C LEU A 272 -4.92 10.64 7.38
N LYS A 273 -6.08 10.68 8.06
CA LYS A 273 -7.07 9.59 8.09
C LYS A 273 -6.53 8.28 8.70
N ASN A 274 -5.63 8.38 9.66
CA ASN A 274 -5.13 7.25 10.44
C ASN A 274 -4.54 6.12 9.55
N ARG A 275 -3.99 6.45 8.37
CA ARG A 275 -3.52 5.46 7.40
C ARG A 275 -2.25 4.77 7.90
N ALA A 276 -2.25 3.44 7.88
CA ALA A 276 -1.10 2.63 8.28
C ALA A 276 -1.19 1.23 7.68
N VAL A 277 -0.08 0.71 7.16
CA VAL A 277 0.00 -0.65 6.60
C VAL A 277 1.27 -1.36 7.05
N SER A 278 1.20 -2.68 7.20
CA SER A 278 2.34 -3.52 7.55
C SER A 278 2.16 -4.94 7.00
N TYR A 279 2.89 -5.89 7.55
CA TYR A 279 2.76 -7.32 7.30
C TYR A 279 2.74 -8.11 8.62
N LYS A 280 2.25 -9.35 8.59
CA LYS A 280 2.40 -10.32 9.67
C LYS A 280 2.49 -11.75 9.13
#